data_AF-A0A9Y2I948-F1
#
_entry.id   AF-A0A9Y2I948-F1
#
_cell.length_a   1.000
_cell.length_b   1.000
_cell.length_c   1.000
_cell.angle_alpha   90.00
_cell.angle_beta   90.00
_cell.angle_gamma   90.00
#
_symmetry.space_group_name_H-M   'P 1'
#
loop_
_entity.id
_entity.type
_entity.pdbx_description
1 polymer ?
#
loop_
_entity_poly.entity_id
_entity_poly.type
_entity_poly.pdbx_seq_one_letter_code
_entity_poly.pdbx_strand_id
1 'polypeptide(L)'
;MSGVVAAGAAMGMLPGVAFAAPAPGTAQQTKTVTGTLKPDVPDWYYLPVDVPRGVKQIDVVYSYDRPTVPAGVRGNACDIGMFGPEGHDLGNTRGFRGWSGGFRDRFSISAAEATPGYVAGPIKQGRWHVILGPYTVAPQGMNYRVDITLTFGADDKPFKPNPAPETAPASQRGKSWYRGDCHLHTVHSDGKRTPEQLVADSRAAGLDFIVSTDHNTKSSQLIWGDYATDDLLILNGEEVTTRSGHWPAIGLPAGTWIDWRYRASDAADFRHFTDQVHRAGGLVTAAHPFANCFGCTYEFAYEIADLVEVWNGPWTQDDEASVTHWDGLLRGGRWIPAIGDSDAHNPDQIVALPHTVVKADSLRRADLLAGLKAGRTWLAESKDVNLEFGVSGGGRSAGIGERLTAGTGTAVTVSATVTGAPGTTVTFLDQLGPEHVETVPDSGKATVTWTTYPRYSRWVRVEVRRPSGGPNTTTPNAMVAMSNPIFLGAADGK
;
A
#
# COMPACT_ATOMS: atom_id res chain seq x y z
N MET A 1 30.86 -9.71 37.85
CA MET A 1 29.63 -9.50 38.66
C MET A 1 29.23 -8.06 38.40
N SER A 2 28.14 -7.73 37.73
CA SER A 2 26.80 -8.32 37.78
C SER A 2 26.15 -8.21 36.40
N GLY A 3 25.53 -9.31 35.94
CA GLY A 3 24.73 -9.35 34.72
C GLY A 3 23.32 -8.83 34.99
N VAL A 4 22.81 -8.04 34.05
CA VAL A 4 21.38 -7.71 33.98
C VAL A 4 20.78 -8.69 32.97
N VAL A 5 19.96 -9.61 33.45
CA VAL A 5 19.14 -10.51 32.64
C VAL A 5 17.92 -9.70 32.21
N ALA A 6 17.78 -9.45 30.91
CA ALA A 6 16.56 -8.93 30.33
C ALA A 6 15.48 -10.01 30.41
N ALA A 7 14.44 -9.77 31.21
CA ALA A 7 13.26 -10.60 31.26
C ALA A 7 12.43 -10.37 29.99
N GLY A 8 12.52 -11.30 29.03
CA GLY A 8 11.59 -11.36 27.89
C GLY A 8 10.20 -11.73 28.39
N ALA A 9 9.22 -10.87 28.15
CA ALA A 9 7.83 -11.07 28.55
C ALA A 9 7.19 -12.21 27.73
N ALA A 10 7.01 -13.37 28.37
CA ALA A 10 6.07 -14.40 27.92
C ALA A 10 4.66 -13.99 28.36
N MET A 11 4.05 -13.01 27.68
CA MET A 11 2.65 -12.65 27.85
C MET A 11 1.93 -12.92 26.52
N GLY A 12 1.03 -13.91 26.46
CA GLY A 12 0.15 -14.13 25.31
C GLY A 12 0.06 -15.54 24.69
N MET A 13 0.47 -16.61 25.38
CA MET A 13 0.31 -17.99 24.88
C MET A 13 -0.87 -18.72 25.55
N LEU A 14 -1.68 -19.42 24.76
CA LEU A 14 -2.70 -20.37 25.23
C LEU A 14 -2.08 -21.70 25.70
N PRO A 15 -2.83 -22.54 26.43
CA PRO A 15 -2.59 -23.97 26.40
C PRO A 15 -2.59 -24.44 24.93
N GLY A 16 -1.41 -24.81 24.43
CA GLY A 16 -1.23 -25.26 23.06
C GLY A 16 -1.99 -26.56 22.76
N VAL A 17 -2.15 -26.83 21.47
CA VAL A 17 -2.75 -28.07 20.99
C VAL A 17 -1.67 -28.97 20.42
N ALA A 18 -1.48 -30.13 21.05
CA ALA A 18 -0.57 -31.15 20.52
C ALA A 18 -1.32 -32.21 19.72
N PHE A 19 -0.95 -32.47 18.47
CA PHE A 19 -1.49 -33.58 17.68
C PHE A 19 -0.62 -34.84 17.86
N ALA A 20 -1.27 -36.00 17.94
CA ALA A 20 -0.57 -37.27 17.96
C ALA A 20 -0.18 -37.68 16.54
N ALA A 21 0.88 -38.49 16.39
CA ALA A 21 1.15 -39.15 15.11
C ALA A 21 -0.09 -39.96 14.66
N PRO A 22 -0.38 -40.03 13.34
CA PRO A 22 -1.58 -40.70 12.86
C PRO A 22 -1.49 -42.21 13.15
N ALA A 23 -2.57 -42.79 13.68
CA ALA A 23 -2.70 -44.24 13.70
C ALA A 23 -2.83 -44.76 12.26
N PRO A 24 -2.40 -46.01 11.95
CA PRO A 24 -2.56 -46.59 10.62
C PRO A 24 -3.99 -46.43 10.10
N GLY A 25 -4.16 -45.86 8.90
CA GLY A 25 -5.47 -45.60 8.29
C GLY A 25 -6.14 -44.27 8.68
N THR A 26 -5.53 -43.46 9.55
CA THR A 26 -6.04 -42.11 9.88
C THR A 26 -5.69 -41.12 8.77
N ALA A 27 -6.70 -40.66 8.02
CA ALA A 27 -6.52 -39.67 6.95
C ALA A 27 -6.47 -38.23 7.49
N GLN A 28 -7.26 -37.91 8.52
CA GLN A 28 -7.38 -36.57 9.09
C GLN A 28 -7.54 -36.62 10.62
N GLN A 29 -7.07 -35.57 11.29
CA GLN A 29 -7.36 -35.29 12.70
C GLN A 29 -7.77 -33.82 12.86
N THR A 30 -8.85 -33.56 13.60
CA THR A 30 -9.30 -32.20 13.94
C THR A 30 -9.22 -31.98 15.44
N LYS A 31 -8.76 -30.79 15.84
CA LYS A 31 -8.82 -30.32 17.23
C LYS A 31 -9.40 -28.93 17.29
N THR A 32 -10.24 -28.70 18.28
CA THR A 32 -10.92 -27.44 18.54
C THR A 32 -10.31 -26.76 19.75
N VAL A 33 -10.06 -25.46 19.63
CA VAL A 33 -9.68 -24.58 20.73
C VAL A 33 -10.74 -23.53 20.89
N THR A 34 -11.14 -23.27 22.13
CA THR A 34 -12.07 -22.20 22.48
C THR A 34 -11.49 -21.38 23.61
N GLY A 35 -11.80 -20.10 23.64
CA GLY A 35 -11.46 -19.23 24.76
C GLY A 35 -12.18 -17.90 24.69
N THR A 36 -11.84 -17.02 25.63
CA THR A 36 -12.39 -15.66 25.71
C THR A 36 -11.24 -14.67 25.78
N LEU A 37 -11.20 -13.71 24.86
CA LEU A 37 -10.30 -12.57 24.90
C LEU A 37 -10.99 -11.42 25.63
N LYS A 38 -10.28 -10.78 26.55
CA LYS A 38 -10.75 -9.59 27.27
C LYS A 38 -10.32 -8.32 26.52
N PRO A 39 -10.91 -7.16 26.81
CA PRO A 39 -10.52 -5.90 26.17
C PRO A 39 -9.05 -5.50 26.34
N ASP A 40 -8.35 -6.03 27.35
CA ASP A 40 -6.93 -5.81 27.62
C ASP A 40 -6.00 -6.83 26.92
N VAL A 41 -6.54 -7.67 26.02
CA VAL A 41 -5.75 -8.61 25.23
C VAL A 41 -4.69 -7.85 24.41
N PRO A 42 -3.46 -8.37 24.27
CA PRO A 42 -2.50 -7.85 23.32
C PRO A 42 -3.02 -7.89 21.88
N ASP A 43 -2.46 -7.04 21.00
CA ASP A 43 -2.85 -6.99 19.59
C ASP A 43 -2.71 -8.33 18.86
N TRP A 44 -1.75 -9.15 19.30
CA TRP A 44 -1.43 -10.43 18.70
C TRP A 44 -1.40 -11.53 19.76
N TYR A 45 -2.16 -12.58 19.50
CA TYR A 45 -2.32 -13.70 20.42
C TYR A 45 -2.01 -15.02 19.69
N TYR A 46 -1.14 -15.84 20.27
CA TYR A 46 -0.57 -16.99 19.57
C TYR A 46 -1.07 -18.30 20.17
N LEU A 47 -1.69 -19.12 19.33
CA LEU A 47 -2.11 -20.48 19.66
C LEU A 47 -1.06 -21.48 19.15
N PRO A 48 -0.27 -22.12 20.04
CA PRO A 48 0.70 -23.11 19.62
C PRO A 48 0.03 -24.40 19.15
N VAL A 49 0.53 -24.96 18.05
CA VAL A 49 0.06 -26.20 17.42
C VAL A 49 1.26 -27.12 17.20
N ASP A 50 1.38 -28.20 17.99
CA ASP A 50 2.45 -29.19 17.77
C ASP A 50 2.03 -30.14 16.65
N VAL A 51 2.63 -29.94 15.46
CA VAL A 51 2.37 -30.66 14.22
C VAL A 51 3.32 -31.88 14.12
N PRO A 52 2.81 -33.12 14.04
CA PRO A 52 3.62 -34.34 13.91
C PRO A 52 4.17 -34.52 12.47
N ARG A 53 4.97 -35.57 12.26
CA ARG A 53 5.42 -35.96 10.91
C ARG A 53 4.27 -36.50 10.06
N GLY A 54 4.41 -36.37 8.74
CA GLY A 54 3.49 -36.98 7.76
C GLY A 54 2.20 -36.20 7.53
N VAL A 55 2.14 -34.96 8.02
CA VAL A 55 1.06 -34.02 7.69
C VAL A 55 1.35 -33.45 6.31
N LYS A 56 0.37 -33.51 5.41
CA LYS A 56 0.45 -32.95 4.06
C LYS A 56 -0.25 -31.60 3.91
N GLN A 57 -1.24 -31.33 4.77
CA GLN A 57 -2.04 -30.11 4.74
C GLN A 57 -2.53 -29.71 6.13
N ILE A 58 -2.57 -28.41 6.39
CA ILE A 58 -3.19 -27.79 7.56
C ILE A 58 -4.36 -26.94 7.09
N ASP A 59 -5.55 -27.23 7.61
CA ASP A 59 -6.75 -26.43 7.43
C ASP A 59 -7.13 -25.79 8.76
N VAL A 60 -7.45 -24.49 8.75
CA VAL A 60 -7.89 -23.77 9.94
C VAL A 60 -9.17 -23.03 9.62
N VAL A 61 -10.17 -23.18 10.48
CA VAL A 61 -11.41 -22.40 10.48
C VAL A 61 -11.52 -21.72 11.84
N TYR A 62 -11.87 -20.44 11.87
CA TYR A 62 -12.14 -19.76 13.13
C TYR A 62 -13.46 -19.01 13.11
N SER A 63 -14.00 -18.78 14.30
CA SER A 63 -15.18 -17.95 14.52
C SER A 63 -15.08 -17.26 15.86
N TYR A 64 -15.84 -16.18 15.99
CA TYR A 64 -15.98 -15.44 17.24
C TYR A 64 -17.36 -14.78 17.31
N ASP A 65 -17.81 -14.47 18.53
CA ASP A 65 -19.09 -13.82 18.75
C ASP A 65 -19.11 -12.37 18.27
N ARG A 66 -20.22 -11.97 17.63
CA ARG A 66 -20.46 -10.59 17.17
C ARG A 66 -21.70 -10.03 17.87
N PRO A 67 -21.59 -9.74 19.18
CA PRO A 67 -22.73 -9.27 19.96
C PRO A 67 -23.17 -7.87 19.53
N THR A 68 -24.46 -7.57 19.68
CA THR A 68 -24.96 -6.20 19.57
C THR A 68 -24.34 -5.35 20.68
N VAL A 69 -23.78 -4.20 20.30
CA VAL A 69 -23.16 -3.24 21.23
C VAL A 69 -23.89 -1.89 21.19
N PRO A 70 -23.87 -1.11 22.28
CA PRO A 70 -24.44 0.25 22.28
C PRO A 70 -23.81 1.15 21.21
N ALA A 71 -24.54 2.19 20.80
CA ALA A 71 -24.02 3.20 19.88
C ALA A 71 -22.71 3.81 20.41
N GLY A 72 -21.70 3.93 19.53
CA GLY A 72 -20.37 4.43 19.88
C GLY A 72 -19.42 3.38 20.48
N VAL A 73 -19.91 2.18 20.82
CA VAL A 73 -19.07 1.07 21.28
C VAL A 73 -18.68 0.20 20.09
N ARG A 74 -17.41 -0.20 20.01
CA ARG A 74 -16.93 -1.11 18.97
C ARG A 74 -17.33 -2.55 19.29
N GLY A 75 -17.76 -3.28 18.27
CA GLY A 75 -18.02 -4.71 18.36
C GLY A 75 -16.72 -5.53 18.33
N ASN A 76 -16.86 -6.85 18.24
CA ASN A 76 -15.74 -7.75 18.09
C ASN A 76 -15.27 -7.81 16.62
N ALA A 77 -13.97 -7.68 16.40
CA ALA A 77 -13.30 -7.98 15.14
C ALA A 77 -11.97 -8.65 15.46
N CYS A 78 -11.65 -9.74 14.77
CA CYS A 78 -10.45 -10.52 15.03
C CYS A 78 -9.88 -10.98 13.69
N ASP A 79 -8.58 -10.81 13.52
CA ASP A 79 -7.85 -11.26 12.35
C ASP A 79 -7.26 -12.66 12.57
N ILE A 80 -6.89 -13.34 11.49
CA ILE A 80 -6.22 -14.65 11.58
C ILE A 80 -5.04 -14.78 10.61
N GLY A 81 -4.03 -15.52 11.03
CA GLY A 81 -2.91 -15.95 10.19
C GLY A 81 -2.18 -17.17 10.77
N MET A 82 -1.02 -17.50 10.19
CA MET A 82 -0.21 -18.61 10.69
C MET A 82 1.30 -18.40 10.53
N PHE A 83 2.05 -18.88 11.53
CA PHE A 83 3.49 -19.05 11.49
C PHE A 83 3.87 -20.54 11.57
N GLY A 84 4.91 -20.90 10.82
CA GLY A 84 5.56 -22.20 10.82
C GLY A 84 6.47 -22.44 12.02
N PRO A 85 7.13 -23.62 12.06
CA PRO A 85 7.98 -24.03 13.18
C PRO A 85 9.29 -23.24 13.27
N GLU A 86 9.63 -22.44 12.26
CA GLU A 86 10.75 -21.52 12.27
C GLU A 86 10.55 -20.32 13.22
N GLY A 87 9.35 -20.15 13.78
CA GLY A 87 9.06 -19.18 14.83
C GLY A 87 8.28 -17.95 14.36
N HIS A 88 7.79 -17.17 15.31
CA HIS A 88 6.95 -15.98 15.06
C HIS A 88 7.57 -14.70 15.62
N ASP A 89 8.89 -14.68 15.86
CA ASP A 89 9.59 -13.47 16.30
C ASP A 89 9.37 -12.32 15.30
N LEU A 90 9.35 -11.09 15.80
CA LEU A 90 9.16 -9.89 14.99
C LEU A 90 10.22 -9.83 13.87
N GLY A 91 9.78 -9.67 12.62
CA GLY A 91 10.63 -9.66 11.43
C GLY A 91 11.09 -11.05 10.92
N ASN A 92 10.69 -12.15 11.56
CA ASN A 92 11.11 -13.49 11.13
C ASN A 92 10.32 -14.02 9.91
N THR A 93 10.73 -13.58 8.72
CA THR A 93 10.12 -13.98 7.44
C THR A 93 10.14 -15.49 7.15
N ARG A 94 11.03 -16.26 7.78
CA ARG A 94 11.13 -17.71 7.57
C ARG A 94 9.97 -18.46 8.19
N GLY A 95 9.42 -17.93 9.28
CA GLY A 95 8.27 -18.53 9.95
C GLY A 95 6.95 -18.02 9.40
N PHE A 96 6.87 -16.87 8.73
CA PHE A 96 5.62 -16.38 8.19
C PHE A 96 5.02 -17.34 7.15
N ARG A 97 3.75 -17.75 7.34
CA ARG A 97 3.03 -18.63 6.41
C ARG A 97 1.78 -18.01 5.80
N GLY A 98 1.30 -16.89 6.32
CA GLY A 98 0.22 -16.13 5.69
C GLY A 98 -0.65 -15.37 6.68
N TRP A 99 -1.48 -14.52 6.11
CA TRP A 99 -2.38 -13.61 6.82
C TRP A 99 -3.70 -13.49 6.04
N SER A 100 -4.82 -13.64 6.74
CA SER A 100 -6.17 -13.43 6.20
C SER A 100 -6.80 -12.12 6.65
N GLY A 101 -6.14 -11.34 7.51
CA GLY A 101 -6.82 -10.26 8.26
C GLY A 101 -8.15 -10.75 8.85
N GLY A 102 -9.14 -9.87 8.85
CA GLY A 102 -10.53 -10.17 9.21
C GLY A 102 -11.44 -10.54 8.03
N PHE A 103 -10.90 -10.64 6.80
CA PHE A 103 -11.71 -10.79 5.57
C PHE A 103 -11.99 -12.25 5.18
N ARG A 104 -11.35 -13.24 5.83
CA ARG A 104 -11.68 -14.67 5.71
C ARG A 104 -11.92 -15.28 7.07
N ASP A 105 -12.71 -16.35 7.10
CA ASP A 105 -12.98 -17.18 8.29
C ASP A 105 -12.18 -18.50 8.30
N ARG A 106 -11.42 -18.77 7.23
CA ARG A 106 -10.66 -20.02 7.05
C ARG A 106 -9.48 -19.87 6.10
N PHE A 107 -8.54 -20.80 6.20
CA PHE A 107 -7.44 -20.97 5.25
C PHE A 107 -6.93 -22.41 5.23
N SER A 108 -6.21 -22.75 4.17
CA SER A 108 -5.53 -24.03 3.97
C SER A 108 -4.10 -23.81 3.48
N ILE A 109 -3.18 -24.66 3.92
CA ILE A 109 -1.78 -24.66 3.49
C ILE A 109 -1.32 -26.09 3.24
N SER A 110 -0.79 -26.36 2.06
CA SER A 110 -0.13 -27.61 1.69
C SER A 110 1.21 -27.34 1.01
N ALA A 111 1.91 -28.40 0.60
CA ALA A 111 3.14 -28.28 -0.19
C ALA A 111 2.89 -27.63 -1.56
N ALA A 112 1.78 -27.95 -2.22
CA ALA A 112 1.48 -27.57 -3.59
C ALA A 112 0.69 -26.26 -3.69
N GLU A 113 -0.20 -26.00 -2.73
CA GLU A 113 -1.18 -24.91 -2.81
C GLU A 113 -1.41 -24.29 -1.43
N ALA A 114 -1.92 -23.07 -1.41
CA ALA A 114 -2.40 -22.42 -0.21
C ALA A 114 -3.54 -21.47 -0.56
N THR A 115 -4.39 -21.16 0.42
CA THR A 115 -5.37 -20.07 0.28
C THR A 115 -4.66 -18.76 -0.09
N PRO A 116 -5.18 -17.96 -1.03
CA PRO A 116 -4.65 -16.62 -1.30
C PRO A 116 -4.46 -15.82 -0.01
N GLY A 117 -3.28 -15.19 0.13
CA GLY A 117 -2.79 -14.59 1.38
C GLY A 117 -1.79 -15.47 2.14
N TYR A 118 -1.67 -16.75 1.77
CA TYR A 118 -0.77 -17.72 2.40
C TYR A 118 0.28 -18.24 1.42
N VAL A 119 1.41 -18.70 1.98
CA VAL A 119 2.55 -19.22 1.23
C VAL A 119 2.51 -20.74 1.26
N ALA A 120 2.30 -21.34 0.09
CA ALA A 120 2.40 -22.78 -0.13
C ALA A 120 3.83 -23.28 0.15
N GLY A 121 3.94 -24.51 0.64
CA GLY A 121 5.22 -25.15 0.93
C GLY A 121 5.08 -26.26 1.97
N PRO A 122 6.05 -27.20 2.04
CA PRO A 122 5.94 -28.42 2.84
C PRO A 122 5.53 -28.17 4.30
N ILE A 123 4.73 -29.07 4.85
CA ILE A 123 4.31 -29.02 6.24
C ILE A 123 5.32 -29.77 7.11
N LYS A 124 6.25 -29.01 7.69
CA LYS A 124 7.29 -29.54 8.58
C LYS A 124 6.69 -29.92 9.94
N GLN A 125 7.20 -31.02 10.49
CA GLN A 125 7.01 -31.32 11.91
C GLN A 125 7.56 -30.18 12.76
N GLY A 126 6.85 -29.82 13.83
CA GLY A 126 7.30 -28.84 14.81
C GLY A 126 6.14 -28.06 15.42
N ARG A 127 6.48 -27.01 16.17
CA ARG A 127 5.49 -26.13 16.80
C ARG A 127 5.13 -24.97 15.89
N TRP A 128 3.97 -25.05 15.26
CA TRP A 128 3.36 -23.97 14.50
C TRP A 128 2.56 -23.05 15.41
N HIS A 129 2.16 -21.88 14.92
CA HIS A 129 1.36 -20.93 15.67
C HIS A 129 0.27 -20.34 14.80
N VAL A 130 -0.99 -20.58 15.16
CA VAL A 130 -2.09 -19.76 14.64
C VAL A 130 -2.02 -18.43 15.38
N ILE A 131 -1.94 -17.33 14.63
CA ILE A 131 -1.98 -15.98 15.19
C ILE A 131 -3.42 -15.47 15.09
N LEU A 132 -3.97 -15.02 16.21
CA LEU A 132 -5.21 -14.26 16.29
C LEU A 132 -4.86 -12.79 16.52
N GLY A 133 -5.44 -11.90 15.73
CA GLY A 133 -5.23 -10.46 15.84
C GLY A 133 -6.52 -9.75 16.25
N PRO A 134 -6.93 -9.75 17.54
CA PRO A 134 -8.09 -8.99 17.98
C PRO A 134 -7.95 -7.51 17.56
N TYR A 135 -8.77 -7.09 16.60
CA TYR A 135 -8.82 -5.72 16.06
C TYR A 135 -9.57 -4.80 17.00
N THR A 136 -10.75 -5.26 17.41
CA THR A 136 -11.56 -4.60 18.44
C THR A 136 -12.19 -5.68 19.31
N VAL A 137 -12.27 -5.41 20.61
CA VAL A 137 -12.90 -6.30 21.59
C VAL A 137 -13.96 -5.51 22.33
N ALA A 138 -15.20 -5.99 22.27
CA ALA A 138 -16.34 -5.41 22.97
C ALA A 138 -16.16 -5.53 24.49
N PRO A 139 -16.80 -4.67 25.31
CA PRO A 139 -16.61 -4.66 26.78
C PRO A 139 -16.85 -6.01 27.48
N GLN A 140 -17.76 -6.83 26.95
CA GLN A 140 -18.07 -8.17 27.44
C GLN A 140 -16.99 -9.23 27.10
N GLY A 141 -15.99 -8.87 26.30
CA GLY A 141 -15.00 -9.78 25.74
C GLY A 141 -15.43 -10.40 24.41
N MET A 142 -14.55 -11.25 23.90
CA MET A 142 -14.72 -11.97 22.63
C MET A 142 -14.52 -13.46 22.86
N ASN A 143 -15.59 -14.23 22.70
CA ASN A 143 -15.50 -15.68 22.70
C ASN A 143 -15.11 -16.15 21.32
N TYR A 144 -14.03 -16.92 21.21
CA TYR A 144 -13.52 -17.43 19.94
C TYR A 144 -13.49 -18.96 19.93
N ARG A 145 -13.51 -19.51 18.72
CA ARG A 145 -13.31 -20.93 18.40
C ARG A 145 -12.35 -21.04 17.22
N VAL A 146 -11.38 -21.93 17.31
CA VAL A 146 -10.44 -22.28 16.23
C VAL A 146 -10.47 -23.80 16.04
N ASP A 147 -10.88 -24.25 14.86
CA ASP A 147 -10.84 -25.65 14.43
C ASP A 147 -9.63 -25.87 13.53
N ILE A 148 -8.68 -26.69 13.97
CA ILE A 148 -7.45 -27.01 13.24
C ILE A 148 -7.57 -28.46 12.77
N THR A 149 -7.48 -28.68 11.47
CA THR A 149 -7.50 -30.01 10.85
C THR A 149 -6.16 -30.29 10.18
N LEU A 150 -5.54 -31.40 10.56
CA LEU A 150 -4.34 -31.92 9.91
C LEU A 150 -4.73 -33.08 9.01
N THR A 151 -4.37 -32.99 7.74
CA THR A 151 -4.51 -34.09 6.79
C THR A 151 -3.16 -34.78 6.62
N PHE A 152 -3.15 -36.11 6.69
CA PHE A 152 -1.95 -36.93 6.62
C PHE A 152 -1.79 -37.58 5.24
N GLY A 153 -0.54 -37.78 4.82
CA GLY A 153 -0.24 -38.47 3.57
C GLY A 153 1.14 -38.11 3.02
N ALA A 154 1.41 -38.57 1.80
CA ALA A 154 2.56 -38.09 1.06
C ALA A 154 2.37 -36.63 0.65
N ASP A 155 3.46 -35.88 0.60
CA ASP A 155 3.45 -34.51 0.09
C ASP A 155 3.13 -34.51 -1.40
N ASP A 156 2.29 -33.56 -1.81
CA ASP A 156 2.11 -33.21 -3.21
C ASP A 156 3.38 -32.52 -3.75
N LYS A 157 3.48 -32.42 -5.09
CA LYS A 157 4.60 -31.72 -5.73
C LYS A 157 4.64 -30.26 -5.21
N PRO A 158 5.76 -29.79 -4.64
CA PRO A 158 5.80 -28.45 -4.06
C PRO A 158 5.51 -27.33 -5.07
N PHE A 159 4.85 -26.28 -4.60
CA PHE A 159 4.67 -25.04 -5.32
C PHE A 159 6.02 -24.49 -5.80
N LYS A 160 6.05 -23.99 -7.04
CA LYS A 160 7.21 -23.31 -7.60
C LYS A 160 6.84 -21.86 -7.89
N PRO A 161 7.43 -20.88 -7.19
CA PRO A 161 7.22 -19.47 -7.50
C PRO A 161 7.53 -19.14 -8.95
N ASN A 162 6.67 -18.32 -9.56
CA ASN A 162 6.86 -17.68 -10.84
C ASN A 162 6.63 -16.17 -10.67
N PRO A 163 7.63 -15.40 -10.19
CA PRO A 163 7.49 -13.97 -9.98
C PRO A 163 7.40 -13.20 -11.32
N ALA A 164 6.89 -11.96 -11.26
CA ALA A 164 6.82 -11.08 -12.44
C ALA A 164 8.20 -10.88 -13.12
N PRO A 165 8.25 -10.78 -14.45
CA PRO A 165 9.44 -10.32 -15.15
C PRO A 165 9.73 -8.85 -14.83
N GLU A 166 11.00 -8.44 -14.89
CA GLU A 166 11.41 -7.05 -14.61
C GLU A 166 11.18 -6.08 -15.80
N THR A 167 10.49 -6.52 -16.86
CA THR A 167 10.33 -5.75 -18.10
C THR A 167 8.97 -5.97 -18.77
N ALA A 168 8.42 -4.92 -19.36
CA ALA A 168 7.28 -4.95 -20.30
C ALA A 168 7.70 -4.28 -21.62
N PRO A 169 8.23 -5.04 -22.60
CA PRO A 169 8.90 -4.47 -23.78
C PRO A 169 7.97 -3.72 -24.74
N ALA A 170 6.69 -4.09 -24.85
CA ALA A 170 5.75 -3.46 -25.78
C ALA A 170 5.35 -2.03 -25.36
N SER A 171 5.37 -1.74 -24.04
CA SER A 171 5.07 -0.41 -23.49
C SER A 171 6.31 0.43 -23.18
N GLN A 172 7.51 -0.11 -23.43
CA GLN A 172 8.76 0.62 -23.24
C GLN A 172 8.91 1.77 -24.25
N ARG A 173 9.15 2.99 -23.75
CA ARG A 173 9.31 4.21 -24.57
C ARG A 173 10.59 5.00 -24.27
N GLY A 174 11.53 4.40 -23.53
CA GLY A 174 12.73 5.10 -23.05
C GLY A 174 12.34 6.21 -22.06
N LYS A 175 12.97 7.38 -22.16
CA LYS A 175 12.66 8.48 -21.25
C LYS A 175 11.29 9.07 -21.58
N SER A 176 10.30 8.79 -20.74
CA SER A 176 8.90 9.14 -20.99
C SER A 176 8.15 9.35 -19.67
N TRP A 177 6.94 9.89 -19.79
CA TRP A 177 5.90 9.72 -18.78
C TRP A 177 5.29 8.32 -18.90
N TYR A 178 5.13 7.66 -17.76
CA TYR A 178 4.51 6.35 -17.60
C TYR A 178 3.38 6.44 -16.58
N ARG A 179 2.22 5.87 -16.88
CA ARG A 179 1.05 5.83 -15.99
C ARG A 179 1.11 4.57 -15.15
N GLY A 180 0.91 4.67 -13.84
CA GLY A 180 0.80 3.50 -13.00
C GLY A 180 0.01 3.74 -11.73
N ASP A 181 -0.45 2.63 -11.18
CA ASP A 181 -1.24 2.58 -9.95
C ASP A 181 -0.44 1.79 -8.92
N CYS A 182 -0.03 2.49 -7.86
CA CYS A 182 0.92 2.00 -6.86
C CYS A 182 0.25 1.39 -5.63
N HIS A 183 -1.08 1.30 -5.62
CA HIS A 183 -1.86 0.85 -4.47
C HIS A 183 -3.05 0.00 -4.93
N LEU A 184 -2.89 -1.33 -4.94
CA LEU A 184 -3.85 -2.26 -5.52
C LEU A 184 -3.92 -3.59 -4.75
N HIS A 185 -5.12 -4.12 -4.63
CA HIS A 185 -5.42 -5.35 -3.90
C HIS A 185 -6.02 -6.44 -4.77
N THR A 186 -5.74 -7.68 -4.42
CA THR A 186 -6.26 -8.88 -5.07
C THR A 186 -6.92 -9.79 -4.06
N VAL A 187 -7.38 -10.96 -4.51
CA VAL A 187 -7.83 -12.05 -3.63
C VAL A 187 -6.77 -12.53 -2.63
N HIS A 188 -5.49 -12.14 -2.79
CA HIS A 188 -4.44 -12.45 -1.83
C HIS A 188 -4.53 -11.60 -0.54
N SER A 189 -5.28 -10.51 -0.54
CA SER A 189 -5.78 -9.84 0.66
C SER A 189 -7.31 -9.80 0.66
N ASP A 190 -7.90 -8.69 1.11
CA ASP A 190 -9.34 -8.41 1.13
C ASP A 190 -9.90 -7.92 -0.20
N GLY A 191 -9.06 -7.79 -1.23
CA GLY A 191 -9.50 -7.60 -2.60
C GLY A 191 -10.36 -8.78 -3.10
N LYS A 192 -11.21 -8.49 -4.09
CA LYS A 192 -12.10 -9.47 -4.74
C LYS A 192 -11.73 -9.73 -6.20
N ARG A 193 -10.79 -8.97 -6.75
CA ARG A 193 -10.24 -9.20 -8.09
C ARG A 193 -9.22 -10.33 -8.07
N THR A 194 -9.34 -11.24 -9.03
CA THR A 194 -8.23 -12.18 -9.31
C THR A 194 -7.06 -11.43 -9.95
N PRO A 195 -5.83 -11.96 -9.87
CA PRO A 195 -4.68 -11.41 -10.60
C PRO A 195 -4.96 -11.16 -12.09
N GLU A 196 -5.65 -12.09 -12.76
CA GLU A 196 -6.07 -11.95 -14.17
C GLU A 196 -7.02 -10.78 -14.40
N GLN A 197 -8.03 -10.62 -13.53
CA GLN A 197 -8.97 -9.49 -13.61
C GLN A 197 -8.26 -8.16 -13.37
N LEU A 198 -7.36 -8.11 -12.38
CA LEU A 198 -6.59 -6.89 -12.11
C LEU A 198 -5.74 -6.49 -13.31
N VAL A 199 -5.00 -7.42 -13.92
CA VAL A 199 -4.21 -7.14 -15.14
C VAL A 199 -5.11 -6.65 -16.29
N ALA A 200 -6.27 -7.27 -16.50
CA ALA A 200 -7.21 -6.85 -17.54
C ALA A 200 -7.73 -5.41 -17.29
N ASP A 201 -8.14 -5.10 -16.06
CA ASP A 201 -8.65 -3.78 -15.68
C ASP A 201 -7.55 -2.71 -15.79
N SER A 202 -6.32 -3.00 -15.34
CA SER A 202 -5.17 -2.09 -15.45
C SER A 202 -4.83 -1.77 -16.91
N ARG A 203 -4.85 -2.76 -17.80
CA ARG A 203 -4.63 -2.55 -19.24
C ARG A 203 -5.77 -1.75 -19.88
N ALA A 204 -7.01 -2.02 -19.51
CA ALA A 204 -8.17 -1.25 -19.98
C ALA A 204 -8.11 0.22 -19.53
N ALA A 205 -7.59 0.46 -18.32
CA ALA A 205 -7.31 1.78 -17.77
C ALA A 205 -6.08 2.46 -18.39
N GLY A 206 -5.34 1.81 -19.28
CA GLY A 206 -4.19 2.40 -19.99
C GLY A 206 -2.96 2.62 -19.10
N LEU A 207 -2.80 1.79 -18.07
CA LEU A 207 -1.61 1.80 -17.22
C LEU A 207 -0.42 1.13 -17.94
N ASP A 208 0.77 1.69 -17.74
CA ASP A 208 2.04 1.11 -18.17
C ASP A 208 2.64 0.19 -17.10
N PHE A 209 2.33 0.46 -15.82
CA PHE A 209 2.76 -0.38 -14.70
C PHE A 209 1.74 -0.40 -13.56
N ILE A 210 1.82 -1.42 -12.72
CA ILE A 210 1.11 -1.50 -11.43
C ILE A 210 2.05 -1.96 -10.32
N VAL A 211 1.69 -1.63 -9.08
CA VAL A 211 2.28 -2.25 -7.89
C VAL A 211 1.19 -3.04 -7.16
N SER A 212 1.39 -4.36 -7.00
CA SER A 212 0.51 -5.19 -6.19
C SER A 212 0.89 -5.06 -4.72
N THR A 213 -0.04 -4.62 -3.89
CA THR A 213 0.21 -4.23 -2.48
C THR A 213 -0.73 -4.94 -1.52
N ASP A 214 -1.03 -6.22 -1.76
CA ASP A 214 -1.89 -7.02 -0.87
C ASP A 214 -1.43 -6.92 0.59
N HIS A 215 -2.38 -6.72 1.50
CA HIS A 215 -2.11 -6.50 2.92
C HIS A 215 -1.27 -7.60 3.58
N ASN A 216 -0.15 -7.20 4.18
CA ASN A 216 0.60 -8.00 5.15
C ASN A 216 1.03 -9.39 4.65
N THR A 217 1.16 -9.57 3.32
CA THR A 217 1.46 -10.86 2.70
C THR A 217 2.37 -10.70 1.49
N LYS A 218 3.25 -11.68 1.31
CA LYS A 218 4.10 -11.82 0.12
C LYS A 218 3.54 -12.80 -0.92
N SER A 219 2.34 -13.35 -0.71
CA SER A 219 1.86 -14.48 -1.50
C SER A 219 1.61 -14.16 -2.98
N SER A 220 1.07 -12.97 -3.30
CA SER A 220 0.86 -12.53 -4.69
C SER A 220 2.18 -12.30 -5.44
N GLN A 221 3.22 -11.83 -4.73
CA GLN A 221 4.56 -11.59 -5.30
C GLN A 221 5.18 -12.85 -5.96
N LEU A 222 4.70 -14.04 -5.59
CA LEU A 222 5.23 -15.33 -6.04
C LEU A 222 4.57 -15.87 -7.31
N ILE A 223 3.50 -15.24 -7.81
CA ILE A 223 2.68 -15.78 -8.91
C ILE A 223 2.55 -14.85 -10.12
N TRP A 224 2.97 -13.58 -10.01
CA TRP A 224 2.72 -12.58 -11.07
C TRP A 224 3.31 -12.92 -12.44
N GLY A 225 4.31 -13.80 -12.51
CA GLY A 225 4.86 -14.30 -13.77
C GLY A 225 3.86 -15.11 -14.60
N ASP A 226 2.84 -15.70 -13.97
CA ASP A 226 1.76 -16.43 -14.67
C ASP A 226 0.77 -15.48 -15.37
N TYR A 227 0.76 -14.20 -14.97
CA TYR A 227 -0.16 -13.18 -15.46
C TYR A 227 0.54 -12.03 -16.19
N ALA A 228 1.86 -12.10 -16.34
CA ALA A 228 2.65 -11.06 -16.97
C ALA A 228 2.30 -10.91 -18.46
N THR A 229 2.19 -9.67 -18.92
CA THR A 229 2.04 -9.32 -20.33
C THR A 229 3.26 -8.55 -20.81
N ASP A 230 3.39 -8.35 -22.12
CA ASP A 230 4.48 -7.56 -22.68
C ASP A 230 4.23 -6.05 -22.63
N ASP A 231 3.00 -5.63 -22.34
CA ASP A 231 2.53 -4.24 -22.33
C ASP A 231 2.18 -3.67 -20.95
N LEU A 232 2.28 -4.46 -19.87
CA LEU A 232 2.07 -4.00 -18.49
C LEU A 232 3.21 -4.50 -17.59
N LEU A 233 3.94 -3.58 -16.95
CA LEU A 233 4.95 -3.93 -15.96
C LEU A 233 4.32 -4.14 -14.59
N ILE A 234 4.49 -5.32 -14.00
CA ILE A 234 3.98 -5.62 -12.66
C ILE A 234 5.14 -5.55 -11.66
N LEU A 235 5.02 -4.64 -10.69
CA LEU A 235 5.95 -4.52 -9.57
C LEU A 235 5.34 -5.15 -8.31
N ASN A 236 6.18 -5.74 -7.48
CA ASN A 236 5.75 -6.25 -6.18
C ASN A 236 5.76 -5.14 -5.13
N GLY A 237 4.81 -5.20 -4.22
CA GLY A 237 4.78 -4.44 -2.99
C GLY A 237 4.06 -5.22 -1.89
N GLU A 238 3.79 -4.52 -0.81
CA GLU A 238 3.02 -4.98 0.34
C GLU A 238 2.46 -3.73 1.02
N GLU A 239 1.14 -3.63 1.21
CA GLU A 239 0.59 -2.63 2.12
C GLU A 239 0.75 -3.15 3.55
N VAL A 240 1.66 -2.53 4.29
CA VAL A 240 1.89 -2.86 5.69
C VAL A 240 0.81 -2.19 6.51
N THR A 241 -0.15 -3.01 6.93
CA THR A 241 -1.36 -2.60 7.65
C THR A 241 -1.18 -2.82 9.14
N THR A 242 -0.80 -1.74 9.82
CA THR A 242 -0.62 -1.72 11.27
C THR A 242 -1.91 -1.27 11.98
N ARG A 243 -1.85 -1.14 13.31
CA ARG A 243 -2.94 -0.53 14.10
C ARG A 243 -2.82 1.00 14.24
N SER A 244 -1.84 1.61 13.58
CA SER A 244 -1.45 3.04 13.67
C SER A 244 -1.29 3.69 12.29
N GLY A 245 -1.88 3.10 11.26
CA GLY A 245 -1.80 3.55 9.88
C GLY A 245 -1.32 2.48 8.93
N HIS A 246 -1.63 2.66 7.66
CA HIS A 246 -1.17 1.81 6.58
C HIS A 246 -0.01 2.48 5.82
N TRP A 247 0.88 1.65 5.28
CA TRP A 247 1.96 2.14 4.45
C TRP A 247 2.42 1.11 3.41
N PRO A 248 2.20 1.39 2.11
CA PRO A 248 2.75 0.59 1.03
C PRO A 248 4.28 0.61 1.02
N ALA A 249 4.87 -0.57 1.07
CA ALA A 249 6.25 -0.85 0.69
C ALA A 249 6.26 -1.25 -0.79
N ILE A 250 6.68 -0.36 -1.69
CA ILE A 250 6.58 -0.58 -3.14
C ILE A 250 7.93 -0.92 -3.78
N GLY A 251 7.90 -1.72 -4.84
CA GLY A 251 9.09 -2.06 -5.63
C GLY A 251 10.00 -3.12 -4.99
N LEU A 252 9.40 -4.04 -4.24
CA LEU A 252 10.10 -5.10 -3.51
C LEU A 252 10.58 -6.23 -4.44
N PRO A 253 11.72 -6.88 -4.13
CA PRO A 253 12.06 -8.19 -4.69
C PRO A 253 11.02 -9.23 -4.27
N ALA A 254 10.68 -10.16 -5.18
CA ALA A 254 9.72 -11.22 -4.88
C ALA A 254 10.12 -12.06 -3.67
N GLY A 255 9.16 -12.30 -2.77
CA GLY A 255 9.36 -13.07 -1.55
C GLY A 255 9.82 -12.24 -0.35
N THR A 256 9.98 -10.93 -0.53
CA THR A 256 10.17 -9.98 0.58
C THR A 256 8.86 -9.85 1.35
N TRP A 257 8.95 -9.88 2.68
CA TRP A 257 7.82 -9.65 3.57
C TRP A 257 8.25 -8.69 4.67
N ILE A 258 7.41 -7.70 4.93
CA ILE A 258 7.61 -6.68 5.94
C ILE A 258 6.61 -6.94 7.07
N ASP A 259 7.11 -7.07 8.29
CA ASP A 259 6.25 -7.35 9.42
C ASP A 259 5.44 -6.12 9.79
N TRP A 260 4.17 -6.27 10.15
CA TRP A 260 3.25 -5.18 10.51
C TRP A 260 2.97 -5.12 12.02
N ARG A 261 3.50 -6.08 12.79
CA ARG A 261 3.10 -6.38 14.18
C ARG A 261 3.68 -5.41 15.21
N TYR A 262 3.53 -4.12 14.97
CA TYR A 262 4.00 -3.03 15.83
C TYR A 262 3.07 -1.80 15.70
N ARG A 263 3.27 -0.77 16.53
CA ARG A 263 2.50 0.49 16.51
C ARG A 263 3.38 1.70 16.24
N ALA A 264 2.78 2.86 15.98
CA ALA A 264 3.54 4.12 15.83
C ALA A 264 4.30 4.53 17.10
N SER A 265 3.86 4.06 18.28
CA SER A 265 4.62 4.21 19.53
C SER A 265 5.97 3.47 19.51
N ASP A 266 6.11 2.45 18.67
CA ASP A 266 7.30 1.63 18.52
C ASP A 266 8.19 2.17 17.39
N ALA A 267 8.62 3.43 17.52
CA ALA A 267 9.33 4.14 16.46
C ALA A 267 10.63 3.44 15.98
N ALA A 268 11.24 2.60 16.82
CA ALA A 268 12.41 1.81 16.45
C ALA A 268 12.04 0.69 15.45
N ASP A 269 10.90 0.04 15.64
CA ASP A 269 10.41 -1.02 14.76
C ASP A 269 9.97 -0.44 13.41
N PHE A 270 9.27 0.71 13.43
CA PHE A 270 8.96 1.40 12.18
C PHE A 270 10.22 1.72 11.37
N ARG A 271 11.25 2.31 12.00
CA ARG A 271 12.54 2.57 11.33
C ARG A 271 13.22 1.29 10.85
N HIS A 272 13.18 0.21 11.64
CA HIS A 272 13.77 -1.07 11.26
C HIS A 272 13.16 -1.62 9.96
N PHE A 273 11.84 -1.56 9.84
CA PHE A 273 11.10 -2.07 8.69
C PHE A 273 11.17 -1.15 7.47
N THR A 274 11.19 0.17 7.64
CA THR A 274 11.45 1.08 6.52
C THR A 274 12.88 0.93 5.99
N ASP A 275 13.87 0.77 6.87
CA ASP A 275 15.24 0.45 6.45
C ASP A 275 15.33 -0.90 5.72
N GLN A 276 14.49 -1.88 6.08
CA GLN A 276 14.41 -3.15 5.35
C GLN A 276 13.91 -2.93 3.91
N VAL A 277 12.88 -2.10 3.73
CA VAL A 277 12.38 -1.73 2.40
C VAL A 277 13.45 -1.02 1.58
N HIS A 278 14.16 -0.06 2.18
CA HIS A 278 15.24 0.67 1.50
C HIS A 278 16.41 -0.24 1.12
N ARG A 279 16.81 -1.19 1.98
CA ARG A 279 17.83 -2.20 1.64
C ARG A 279 17.41 -3.10 0.49
N ALA A 280 16.12 -3.34 0.32
CA ALA A 280 15.56 -4.07 -0.81
C ALA A 280 15.42 -3.22 -2.09
N GLY A 281 15.74 -1.92 -2.01
CA GLY A 281 15.62 -0.95 -3.09
C GLY A 281 14.20 -0.47 -3.36
N GLY A 282 13.28 -0.68 -2.40
CA GLY A 282 11.90 -0.20 -2.46
C GLY A 282 11.73 1.22 -1.89
N LEU A 283 10.49 1.70 -1.91
CA LEU A 283 10.06 2.98 -1.31
C LEU A 283 8.94 2.75 -0.30
N VAL A 284 8.82 3.68 0.64
CA VAL A 284 7.79 3.71 1.68
C VAL A 284 6.79 4.83 1.40
N THR A 285 5.50 4.50 1.30
CA THR A 285 4.41 5.46 1.10
C THR A 285 3.61 5.66 2.38
N ALA A 286 3.37 6.91 2.79
CA ALA A 286 2.32 7.23 3.74
C ALA A 286 0.97 7.17 3.01
N ALA A 287 0.24 6.07 3.15
CA ALA A 287 -1.03 5.85 2.45
C ALA A 287 -2.17 6.60 3.12
N HIS A 288 -3.11 7.05 2.26
CA HIS A 288 -4.39 7.68 2.57
C HIS A 288 -4.50 8.26 3.99
N PRO A 289 -3.67 9.27 4.35
CA PRO A 289 -3.29 9.49 5.74
C PRO A 289 -4.44 9.91 6.68
N PHE A 290 -5.51 10.41 6.09
CA PHE A 290 -6.72 10.88 6.77
C PHE A 290 -7.93 9.97 6.53
N ALA A 291 -7.76 8.79 5.90
CA ALA A 291 -8.84 7.86 5.64
C ALA A 291 -9.62 7.53 6.91
N ASN A 292 -10.94 7.68 6.83
CA ASN A 292 -11.85 7.42 7.94
C ASN A 292 -12.14 5.92 8.13
N CYS A 293 -11.10 5.14 8.43
CA CYS A 293 -11.22 3.76 8.92
C CYS A 293 -10.36 3.52 10.16
N PHE A 294 -10.81 2.59 11.01
CA PHE A 294 -10.11 2.30 12.27
C PHE A 294 -8.73 1.70 11.95
N GLY A 295 -7.67 2.29 12.48
CA GLY A 295 -6.27 1.88 12.24
C GLY A 295 -5.66 2.37 10.92
N CYS A 296 -6.41 3.09 10.09
CA CYS A 296 -5.93 3.62 8.80
C CYS A 296 -5.22 4.98 8.93
N THR A 297 -5.66 5.82 9.87
CA THR A 297 -5.04 7.13 10.11
C THR A 297 -3.54 6.98 10.30
N TYR A 298 -2.76 7.70 9.50
CA TYR A 298 -1.31 7.60 9.51
C TYR A 298 -0.72 8.33 10.72
N GLU A 299 -0.38 7.59 11.76
CA GLU A 299 0.19 8.12 13.01
C GLU A 299 1.73 8.17 12.98
N PHE A 300 2.34 7.61 11.94
CA PHE A 300 3.80 7.53 11.82
C PHE A 300 4.42 8.88 11.41
N ALA A 301 5.73 8.97 11.65
CA ALA A 301 6.54 10.11 11.25
C ALA A 301 6.68 10.20 9.72
N TYR A 302 6.02 11.20 9.11
CA TYR A 302 6.05 11.45 7.66
C TYR A 302 7.47 11.62 7.10
N GLU A 303 8.42 12.15 7.89
CA GLU A 303 9.81 12.32 7.45
C GLU A 303 10.55 11.00 7.18
N ILE A 304 9.99 9.87 7.56
CA ILE A 304 10.52 8.53 7.27
C ILE A 304 9.96 8.00 5.94
N ALA A 305 8.79 8.47 5.51
CA ALA A 305 8.19 8.09 4.24
C ALA A 305 8.94 8.73 3.05
N ASP A 306 9.02 7.99 1.95
CA ASP A 306 9.55 8.51 0.68
C ASP A 306 8.48 9.20 -0.15
N LEU A 307 7.21 8.82 0.02
CA LEU A 307 6.04 9.27 -0.75
C LEU A 307 4.86 9.52 0.20
N VAL A 308 3.92 10.38 -0.20
CA VAL A 308 2.62 10.57 0.47
C VAL A 308 1.50 10.40 -0.56
N GLU A 309 0.56 9.50 -0.29
CA GLU A 309 -0.65 9.34 -1.10
C GLU A 309 -1.65 10.42 -0.71
N VAL A 310 -1.77 11.46 -1.53
CA VAL A 310 -2.65 12.61 -1.26
C VAL A 310 -4.03 12.49 -1.90
N TRP A 311 -4.22 11.46 -2.71
CA TRP A 311 -5.46 11.15 -3.39
C TRP A 311 -5.62 9.64 -3.49
N ASN A 312 -6.62 9.10 -2.81
CA ASN A 312 -6.93 7.67 -2.77
C ASN A 312 -8.36 7.41 -3.22
N GLY A 313 -8.55 6.66 -4.31
CA GLY A 313 -9.88 6.35 -4.81
C GLY A 313 -10.67 7.58 -5.34
N PRO A 314 -12.02 7.51 -5.33
CA PRO A 314 -12.86 8.67 -5.63
C PRO A 314 -12.60 9.84 -4.68
N TRP A 315 -12.47 11.06 -5.21
CA TRP A 315 -12.12 12.24 -4.40
C TRP A 315 -13.12 12.53 -3.27
N THR A 316 -12.62 12.63 -2.05
CA THR A 316 -13.39 12.89 -0.82
C THR A 316 -12.80 14.06 -0.01
N GLN A 317 -13.43 14.37 1.12
CA GLN A 317 -12.90 15.36 2.07
C GLN A 317 -11.62 14.86 2.79
N ASP A 318 -11.40 13.54 2.85
CA ASP A 318 -10.18 12.95 3.44
C ASP A 318 -8.97 13.24 2.52
N ASP A 319 -9.18 13.23 1.20
CA ASP A 319 -8.16 13.63 0.21
C ASP A 319 -7.85 15.13 0.29
N GLU A 320 -8.87 15.98 0.48
CA GLU A 320 -8.63 17.42 0.71
C GLU A 320 -7.82 17.68 1.98
N ALA A 321 -8.08 16.92 3.04
CA ALA A 321 -7.29 16.99 4.26
C ALA A 321 -5.84 16.54 4.00
N SER A 322 -5.65 15.50 3.19
CA SER A 322 -4.35 14.98 2.77
C SER A 322 -3.55 16.02 1.97
N VAL A 323 -4.15 16.66 0.95
CA VAL A 323 -3.52 17.74 0.19
C VAL A 323 -3.23 18.95 1.07
N THR A 324 -4.15 19.35 1.95
CA THR A 324 -3.94 20.48 2.87
C THR A 324 -2.76 20.23 3.81
N HIS A 325 -2.66 19.02 4.37
CA HIS A 325 -1.55 18.63 5.22
C HIS A 325 -0.21 18.62 4.46
N TRP A 326 -0.20 18.00 3.28
CA TRP A 326 0.98 17.93 2.41
C TRP A 326 1.47 19.32 1.97
N ASP A 327 0.55 20.22 1.59
CA ASP A 327 0.86 21.62 1.26
C ASP A 327 1.48 22.36 2.46
N GLY A 328 1.00 22.08 3.68
CA GLY A 328 1.59 22.57 4.92
C GLY A 328 3.04 22.10 5.13
N LEU A 329 3.32 20.81 4.89
CA LEU A 329 4.69 20.26 4.94
C LEU A 329 5.59 20.98 3.92
N LEU A 330 5.11 21.14 2.69
CA LEU A 330 5.82 21.83 1.61
C LEU A 330 6.12 23.29 1.97
N ARG A 331 5.16 24.04 2.53
CA ARG A 331 5.38 25.43 3.01
C ARG A 331 6.40 25.51 4.14
N GLY A 332 6.42 24.50 5.00
CA GLY A 332 7.38 24.31 6.09
C GLY A 332 8.77 23.85 5.65
N GLY A 333 9.03 23.71 4.35
CA GLY A 333 10.33 23.28 3.81
C GLY A 333 10.57 21.77 3.87
N ARG A 334 9.54 20.98 4.17
CA ARG A 334 9.58 19.51 4.17
C ARG A 334 8.81 18.99 2.95
N TRP A 335 9.51 18.80 1.85
CA TRP A 335 8.89 18.21 0.67
C TRP A 335 9.07 16.69 0.69
N ILE A 336 7.93 16.00 0.62
CA ILE A 336 7.83 14.57 0.34
C ILE A 336 7.01 14.46 -0.95
N PRO A 337 7.46 13.75 -1.99
CA PRO A 337 6.70 13.59 -3.22
C PRO A 337 5.27 13.08 -3.00
N ALA A 338 4.30 13.74 -3.63
CA ALA A 338 2.92 13.30 -3.66
C ALA A 338 2.69 12.21 -4.73
N ILE A 339 1.88 11.21 -4.40
CA ILE A 339 1.32 10.21 -5.31
C ILE A 339 -0.21 10.14 -5.11
N GLY A 340 -0.89 9.40 -5.97
CA GLY A 340 -2.31 9.15 -5.84
C GLY A 340 -2.68 7.91 -6.63
N ASP A 341 -3.36 6.98 -5.98
CA ASP A 341 -3.56 5.61 -6.45
C ASP A 341 -4.96 5.11 -6.04
N SER A 342 -5.43 4.03 -6.65
CA SER A 342 -6.87 3.72 -6.58
C SER A 342 -7.32 2.98 -5.33
N ASP A 343 -6.40 2.22 -4.71
CA ASP A 343 -6.69 1.31 -3.61
C ASP A 343 -7.92 0.43 -3.90
N ALA A 344 -7.98 -0.07 -5.13
CA ALA A 344 -9.14 -0.78 -5.65
C ALA A 344 -9.18 -2.21 -5.09
N HIS A 345 -10.20 -2.50 -4.27
CA HIS A 345 -10.45 -3.79 -3.66
C HIS A 345 -11.58 -4.57 -4.37
N ASN A 346 -12.68 -3.88 -4.70
CA ASN A 346 -13.92 -4.49 -5.16
C ASN A 346 -14.18 -4.19 -6.65
N PRO A 347 -14.90 -5.07 -7.39
CA PRO A 347 -15.16 -4.89 -8.82
C PRO A 347 -15.88 -3.59 -9.20
N ASP A 348 -16.61 -2.97 -8.26
CA ASP A 348 -17.28 -1.69 -8.41
C ASP A 348 -16.38 -0.47 -8.17
N GLN A 349 -15.19 -0.66 -7.57
CA GLN A 349 -14.15 0.36 -7.50
C GLN A 349 -13.35 0.38 -8.81
N ILE A 350 -12.96 1.58 -9.25
CA ILE A 350 -12.29 1.78 -10.54
C ILE A 350 -10.78 1.72 -10.32
N VAL A 351 -10.11 0.75 -10.96
CA VAL A 351 -8.63 0.72 -11.06
C VAL A 351 -8.16 1.98 -11.80
N ALA A 352 -7.06 2.59 -11.34
CA ALA A 352 -6.50 3.84 -11.85
C ALA A 352 -7.30 5.12 -11.58
N LEU A 353 -8.24 5.11 -10.62
CA LEU A 353 -8.92 6.31 -10.13
C LEU A 353 -8.48 6.63 -8.68
N PRO A 354 -7.56 7.59 -8.50
CA PRO A 354 -6.66 8.15 -9.52
C PRO A 354 -5.52 7.17 -9.84
N HIS A 355 -4.59 7.64 -10.68
CA HIS A 355 -3.29 7.00 -10.84
C HIS A 355 -2.18 8.04 -10.90
N THR A 356 -0.96 7.57 -10.67
CA THR A 356 0.26 8.35 -10.71
C THR A 356 0.91 8.28 -12.09
N VAL A 357 1.26 9.44 -12.65
CA VAL A 357 2.02 9.55 -13.90
C VAL A 357 3.44 9.99 -13.57
N VAL A 358 4.42 9.12 -13.83
CA VAL A 358 5.83 9.31 -13.45
C VAL A 358 6.73 9.49 -14.67
N LYS A 359 7.63 10.48 -14.61
CA LYS A 359 8.70 10.64 -15.61
C LYS A 359 9.88 9.76 -15.21
N ALA A 360 10.16 8.74 -16.01
CA ALA A 360 11.26 7.80 -15.80
C ALA A 360 12.13 7.69 -17.05
N ASP A 361 13.39 7.28 -16.88
CA ASP A 361 14.32 7.09 -18.01
C ASP A 361 14.01 5.80 -18.81
N SER A 362 13.29 4.85 -18.21
CA SER A 362 12.74 3.67 -18.88
C SER A 362 11.60 3.03 -18.07
N LEU A 363 10.79 2.17 -18.70
CA LEU A 363 9.80 1.32 -18.02
C LEU A 363 10.48 0.16 -17.29
N ARG A 364 11.16 0.46 -16.18
CA ARG A 364 11.85 -0.50 -15.30
C ARG A 364 11.70 -0.10 -13.84
N ARG A 365 11.65 -1.08 -12.95
CA ARG A 365 11.50 -0.88 -11.49
C ARG A 365 12.38 0.25 -10.95
N ALA A 366 13.70 0.17 -11.15
CA ALA A 366 14.63 1.16 -10.59
C ALA A 366 14.38 2.59 -11.11
N ASP A 367 14.07 2.74 -12.40
CA ASP A 367 13.87 4.05 -13.03
C ASP A 367 12.52 4.66 -12.63
N LEU A 368 11.47 3.83 -12.50
CA LEU A 368 10.16 4.26 -11.99
C LEU A 368 10.27 4.74 -10.55
N LEU A 369 10.88 3.95 -9.66
CA LEU A 369 11.10 4.34 -8.26
C LEU A 369 11.97 5.59 -8.15
N ALA A 370 12.99 5.76 -9.00
CA ALA A 370 13.80 6.98 -9.04
C ALA A 370 13.01 8.20 -9.56
N GLY A 371 12.03 8.00 -10.43
CA GLY A 371 11.10 9.04 -10.87
C GLY A 371 10.14 9.47 -9.74
N LEU A 372 9.53 8.48 -9.07
CA LEU A 372 8.63 8.67 -7.92
C LEU A 372 9.34 9.40 -6.77
N LYS A 373 10.51 8.90 -6.35
CA LYS A 373 11.31 9.50 -5.26
C LYS A 373 11.80 10.92 -5.56
N ALA A 374 12.01 11.23 -6.83
CA ALA A 374 12.37 12.58 -7.27
C ALA A 374 11.16 13.50 -7.43
N GLY A 375 9.95 13.03 -7.13
CA GLY A 375 8.69 13.76 -7.31
C GLY A 375 8.47 14.26 -8.74
N ARG A 376 9.03 13.54 -9.73
CA ARG A 376 8.77 13.79 -11.15
C ARG A 376 7.43 13.15 -11.54
N THR A 377 6.38 13.53 -10.82
CA THR A 377 5.06 12.88 -10.85
C THR A 377 3.92 13.88 -10.84
N TRP A 378 2.85 13.54 -11.55
CA TRP A 378 1.54 14.19 -11.44
C TRP A 378 0.45 13.13 -11.40
N LEU A 379 -0.73 13.51 -10.92
CA LEU A 379 -1.86 12.63 -10.63
C LEU A 379 -2.99 12.91 -11.61
N ALA A 380 -3.75 11.89 -11.99
CA ALA A 380 -4.88 12.03 -12.91
C ALA A 380 -6.07 11.16 -12.48
N GLU A 381 -7.29 11.67 -12.62
CA GLU A 381 -8.51 10.88 -12.40
C GLU A 381 -8.72 9.78 -13.46
N SER A 382 -8.12 9.93 -14.65
CA SER A 382 -8.28 8.97 -15.75
C SER A 382 -7.20 9.11 -16.83
N LYS A 383 -7.09 8.10 -17.70
CA LYS A 383 -6.19 8.10 -18.86
C LYS A 383 -6.48 9.19 -19.90
N ASP A 384 -7.70 9.73 -19.88
CA ASP A 384 -8.16 10.73 -20.85
C ASP A 384 -7.67 12.14 -20.49
N VAL A 385 -7.20 12.33 -19.25
CA VAL A 385 -6.61 13.59 -18.78
C VAL A 385 -5.10 13.59 -19.07
N ASN A 386 -4.61 14.67 -19.67
CA ASN A 386 -3.18 14.93 -19.85
C ASN A 386 -2.81 16.30 -19.31
N LEU A 387 -1.65 16.38 -18.65
CA LEU A 387 -1.08 17.59 -18.10
C LEU A 387 0.38 17.74 -18.57
N GLU A 388 0.66 18.83 -19.26
CA GLU A 388 2.02 19.32 -19.48
C GLU A 388 2.24 20.52 -18.57
N PHE A 389 3.26 20.49 -17.72
CA PHE A 389 3.56 21.58 -16.78
C PHE A 389 5.05 21.87 -16.74
N GLY A 390 5.40 23.16 -16.86
CA GLY A 390 6.78 23.59 -16.86
C GLY A 390 6.95 25.07 -16.49
N VAL A 391 8.18 25.42 -16.11
CA VAL A 391 8.59 26.80 -15.89
C VAL A 391 9.80 27.11 -16.75
N SER A 392 9.82 28.29 -17.36
CA SER A 392 10.96 28.78 -18.14
C SER A 392 11.33 30.21 -17.75
N GLY A 393 12.62 30.54 -17.84
CA GLY A 393 13.13 31.87 -17.51
C GLY A 393 14.65 31.89 -17.50
N GLY A 394 15.25 33.04 -17.86
CA GLY A 394 16.71 33.18 -17.91
C GLY A 394 17.42 32.19 -18.86
N GLY A 395 16.76 31.80 -19.95
CA GLY A 395 17.29 30.83 -20.94
C GLY A 395 17.29 29.37 -20.49
N ARG A 396 16.61 29.04 -19.39
CA ARG A 396 16.50 27.69 -18.83
C ARG A 396 15.04 27.27 -18.67
N SER A 397 14.81 25.98 -18.50
CA SER A 397 13.50 25.40 -18.17
C SER A 397 13.62 24.32 -17.11
N ALA A 398 12.55 24.11 -16.35
CA ALA A 398 12.40 23.00 -15.41
C ALA A 398 10.98 22.44 -15.51
N GLY A 399 10.85 21.11 -15.35
CA GLY A 399 9.58 20.41 -15.23
C GLY A 399 9.25 19.99 -13.80
N ILE A 400 8.14 19.27 -13.65
CA ILE A 400 7.65 18.71 -12.38
C ILE A 400 8.76 17.97 -11.62
N GLY A 401 8.93 18.28 -10.33
CA GLY A 401 9.96 17.70 -9.46
C GLY A 401 11.37 18.27 -9.66
N GLU A 402 11.57 19.14 -10.66
CA GLU A 402 12.85 19.77 -10.94
C GLU A 402 12.94 21.18 -10.31
N ARG A 403 14.13 21.80 -10.41
CA ARG A 403 14.40 23.17 -9.94
C ARG A 403 14.85 24.06 -11.09
N LEU A 404 14.21 25.22 -11.24
CA LEU A 404 14.66 26.29 -12.11
C LEU A 404 15.57 27.25 -11.34
N THR A 405 16.88 27.14 -11.56
CA THR A 405 17.84 28.13 -11.04
C THR A 405 17.79 29.40 -11.88
N ALA A 406 17.20 30.45 -11.32
CA ALA A 406 17.10 31.79 -11.91
C ALA A 406 17.36 32.85 -10.82
N GLY A 407 17.78 34.05 -11.24
CA GLY A 407 17.98 35.17 -10.32
C GLY A 407 16.66 35.62 -9.69
N THR A 408 16.70 36.14 -8.47
CA THR A 408 15.48 36.56 -7.73
C THR A 408 14.67 37.63 -8.46
N GLY A 409 15.32 38.47 -9.28
CA GLY A 409 14.67 39.46 -10.15
C GLY A 409 14.41 38.99 -11.59
N THR A 410 14.71 37.75 -11.93
CA THR A 410 14.45 37.18 -13.26
C THR A 410 12.97 36.77 -13.34
N ALA A 411 12.23 37.35 -14.29
CA ALA A 411 10.88 36.90 -14.58
C ALA A 411 10.91 35.44 -15.09
N VAL A 412 10.01 34.62 -14.56
CA VAL A 412 9.81 33.23 -14.99
C VAL A 412 8.37 33.04 -15.43
N THR A 413 8.18 32.34 -16.54
CA THR A 413 6.88 31.98 -17.08
C THR A 413 6.55 30.56 -16.68
N VAL A 414 5.50 30.41 -15.88
CA VAL A 414 4.82 29.17 -15.53
C VAL A 414 3.80 28.87 -16.61
N SER A 415 3.78 27.65 -17.13
CA SER A 415 2.82 27.24 -18.16
C SER A 415 2.29 25.84 -17.88
N ALA A 416 0.98 25.67 -18.03
CA ALA A 416 0.33 24.38 -18.04
C ALA A 416 -0.57 24.24 -19.26
N THR A 417 -0.48 23.11 -19.95
CA THR A 417 -1.44 22.67 -20.96
C THR A 417 -2.20 21.48 -20.42
N VAL A 418 -3.52 21.60 -20.37
CA VAL A 418 -4.44 20.54 -19.92
C VAL A 418 -5.30 20.10 -21.08
N THR A 419 -5.50 18.79 -21.24
CA THR A 419 -6.48 18.21 -22.17
C THR A 419 -7.33 17.16 -21.50
N GLY A 420 -8.58 16.99 -21.93
CA GLY A 420 -9.50 15.98 -21.41
C GLY A 420 -10.28 16.40 -20.16
N ALA A 421 -10.29 17.69 -19.80
CA ALA A 421 -10.88 18.19 -18.56
C ALA A 421 -11.86 19.37 -18.78
N PRO A 422 -12.95 19.20 -19.56
CA PRO A 422 -13.86 20.30 -19.89
C PRO A 422 -14.57 20.87 -18.66
N GLY A 423 -14.76 22.19 -18.62
CA GLY A 423 -15.48 22.89 -17.55
C GLY A 423 -14.77 22.88 -16.19
N THR A 424 -13.51 22.44 -16.13
CA THR A 424 -12.67 22.47 -14.93
C THR A 424 -11.95 23.81 -14.81
N THR A 425 -11.28 24.05 -13.68
CA THR A 425 -10.37 25.18 -13.50
C THR A 425 -8.94 24.69 -13.38
N VAL A 426 -8.01 25.38 -14.06
CA VAL A 426 -6.56 25.22 -13.86
C VAL A 426 -6.12 26.30 -12.89
N THR A 427 -5.53 25.90 -11.77
CA THR A 427 -5.04 26.80 -10.74
C THR A 427 -3.55 26.62 -10.57
N PHE A 428 -2.78 27.71 -10.70
CA PHE A 428 -1.39 27.75 -10.24
C PHE A 428 -1.34 28.16 -8.78
N LEU A 429 -0.57 27.40 -8.00
CA LEU A 429 -0.35 27.65 -6.58
C LEU A 429 1.13 27.83 -6.30
N ASP A 430 1.45 28.73 -5.37
CA ASP A 430 2.74 28.82 -4.71
C ASP A 430 2.59 28.74 -3.18
N GLN A 431 3.65 29.05 -2.43
CA GLN A 431 3.63 29.00 -0.96
C GLN A 431 2.70 30.00 -0.27
N LEU A 432 2.03 30.90 -1.00
CA LEU A 432 1.00 31.81 -0.51
C LEU A 432 -0.40 31.25 -0.77
N GLY A 433 -0.59 30.45 -1.81
CA GLY A 433 -1.86 29.82 -2.16
C GLY A 433 -2.13 29.88 -3.66
N PRO A 434 -3.40 29.87 -4.08
CA PRO A 434 -3.80 30.11 -5.47
C PRO A 434 -3.40 31.51 -5.93
N GLU A 435 -2.61 31.60 -7.01
CA GLU A 435 -2.10 32.85 -7.56
C GLU A 435 -2.70 33.21 -8.92
N HIS A 436 -3.06 32.19 -9.71
CA HIS A 436 -3.67 32.38 -11.02
C HIS A 436 -4.64 31.24 -11.34
N VAL A 437 -5.82 31.57 -11.85
CA VAL A 437 -6.89 30.60 -12.15
C VAL A 437 -7.50 30.91 -13.51
N GLU A 438 -7.65 29.89 -14.34
CA GLU A 438 -8.38 29.98 -15.61
C GLU A 438 -9.28 28.77 -15.81
N THR A 439 -10.42 28.97 -16.47
CA THR A 439 -11.37 27.90 -16.79
C THR A 439 -10.94 27.15 -18.05
N VAL A 440 -10.98 25.82 -18.01
CA VAL A 440 -10.84 24.97 -19.21
C VAL A 440 -12.16 25.04 -19.99
N PRO A 441 -12.14 25.48 -21.26
CA PRO A 441 -13.35 25.59 -22.06
C PRO A 441 -13.97 24.21 -22.31
N ASP A 442 -15.22 24.19 -22.78
CA ASP A 442 -15.98 22.94 -23.06
C ASP A 442 -15.29 22.00 -24.07
N SER A 443 -14.35 22.51 -24.87
CA SER A 443 -13.48 21.69 -25.72
C SER A 443 -12.57 20.72 -24.93
N GLY A 444 -12.43 20.94 -23.62
CA GLY A 444 -11.59 20.15 -22.74
C GLY A 444 -10.11 20.44 -22.83
N LYS A 445 -9.68 21.47 -23.59
CA LYS A 445 -8.28 21.87 -23.75
C LYS A 445 -8.04 23.33 -23.39
N ALA A 446 -7.04 23.60 -22.57
CA ALA A 446 -6.56 24.94 -22.25
C ALA A 446 -5.03 24.98 -22.18
N THR A 447 -4.45 26.14 -22.46
CA THR A 447 -3.06 26.44 -22.11
C THR A 447 -3.06 27.74 -21.33
N VAL A 448 -2.60 27.65 -20.08
CA VAL A 448 -2.67 28.72 -19.08
C VAL A 448 -1.23 29.13 -18.76
N THR A 449 -1.00 30.44 -18.64
CA THR A 449 0.33 30.97 -18.33
C THR A 449 0.26 32.01 -17.23
N TRP A 450 1.25 31.99 -16.35
CA TRP A 450 1.41 32.97 -15.29
C TRP A 450 2.88 33.38 -15.19
N THR A 451 3.13 34.67 -14.98
CA THR A 451 4.50 35.19 -14.79
C THR A 451 4.71 35.50 -13.33
N THR A 452 5.75 34.91 -12.74
CA THR A 452 6.20 35.19 -11.37
C THR A 452 7.72 35.42 -11.36
N TYR A 453 8.29 35.55 -10.17
CA TYR A 453 9.70 35.76 -9.92
C TYR A 453 10.13 34.86 -8.75
N PRO A 454 11.37 34.33 -8.74
CA PRO A 454 11.87 33.53 -7.61
C PRO A 454 11.91 34.29 -6.27
N ARG A 455 11.87 35.64 -6.29
CA ARG A 455 11.69 36.46 -5.07
C ARG A 455 10.30 36.36 -4.43
N TYR A 456 9.28 35.97 -5.20
CA TYR A 456 7.89 35.89 -4.75
C TYR A 456 7.43 34.46 -4.59
N SER A 457 7.86 33.55 -5.46
CA SER A 457 7.43 32.15 -5.44
C SER A 457 8.64 31.24 -5.24
N ARG A 458 8.62 30.42 -4.18
CA ARG A 458 9.68 29.43 -3.86
C ARG A 458 9.51 28.14 -4.65
N TRP A 459 8.27 27.82 -4.96
CA TRP A 459 7.86 26.70 -5.79
C TRP A 459 6.53 27.03 -6.43
N VAL A 460 6.20 26.34 -7.52
CA VAL A 460 4.89 26.42 -8.17
C VAL A 460 4.36 25.03 -8.45
N ARG A 461 3.05 24.83 -8.29
CA ARG A 461 2.36 23.59 -8.65
C ARG A 461 1.04 23.91 -9.32
N VAL A 462 0.46 22.93 -9.98
CA VAL A 462 -0.83 23.08 -10.66
C VAL A 462 -1.84 22.09 -10.12
N GLU A 463 -3.06 22.56 -9.91
CA GLU A 463 -4.24 21.74 -9.66
C GLU A 463 -5.27 22.01 -10.76
N VAL A 464 -5.90 20.94 -11.23
CA VAL A 464 -7.05 20.98 -12.13
C VAL A 464 -8.24 20.45 -11.34
N ARG A 465 -9.28 21.26 -11.17
CA ARG A 465 -10.40 20.91 -10.30
C ARG A 465 -11.75 21.13 -10.97
N ARG A 466 -12.72 20.29 -10.59
CA ARG A 466 -14.10 20.34 -11.07
C ARG A 466 -15.00 21.02 -10.02
N PRO A 467 -15.62 22.17 -10.33
CA PRO A 467 -16.36 22.95 -9.32
C PRO A 467 -17.49 22.19 -8.61
N SER A 468 -18.25 21.37 -9.33
CA SER A 468 -19.52 20.78 -8.84
C SER A 468 -19.45 19.27 -8.57
N GLY A 469 -18.26 18.71 -8.31
CA GLY A 469 -18.07 17.26 -8.23
C GLY A 469 -18.04 16.61 -9.61
N GLY A 470 -17.71 15.32 -9.67
CA GLY A 470 -17.40 14.59 -10.91
C GLY A 470 -18.16 13.28 -11.08
N PRO A 471 -17.91 12.56 -12.18
CA PRO A 471 -18.60 11.29 -12.48
C PRO A 471 -18.51 10.26 -11.35
N ASN A 472 -17.41 10.30 -10.60
CA ASN A 472 -17.12 9.34 -9.54
C ASN A 472 -17.23 9.94 -8.13
N THR A 473 -17.63 11.22 -7.99
CA THR A 473 -17.69 11.88 -6.68
C THR A 473 -18.70 13.01 -6.62
N THR A 474 -19.39 13.14 -5.49
CA THR A 474 -20.27 14.29 -5.20
C THR A 474 -19.55 15.40 -4.44
N THR A 475 -18.28 15.21 -4.07
CA THR A 475 -17.46 16.22 -3.40
C THR A 475 -17.25 17.41 -4.33
N PRO A 476 -17.67 18.63 -3.96
CA PRO A 476 -17.42 19.81 -4.79
C PRO A 476 -15.92 20.09 -4.88
N ASN A 477 -15.52 20.85 -5.89
CA ASN A 477 -14.11 21.19 -6.12
C ASN A 477 -13.18 19.96 -6.25
N ALA A 478 -13.71 18.84 -6.76
CA ALA A 478 -13.00 17.58 -6.86
C ALA A 478 -11.76 17.67 -7.74
N MET A 479 -10.68 17.02 -7.32
CA MET A 479 -9.45 16.94 -8.10
C MET A 479 -9.66 16.17 -9.40
N VAL A 480 -9.05 16.66 -10.47
CA VAL A 480 -8.99 16.04 -11.81
C VAL A 480 -7.55 15.72 -12.17
N ALA A 481 -6.63 16.65 -11.89
CA ALA A 481 -5.20 16.42 -11.97
C ALA A 481 -4.43 17.30 -10.99
N MET A 482 -3.29 16.83 -10.50
CA MET A 482 -2.42 17.56 -9.57
C MET A 482 -0.95 17.27 -9.87
N SER A 483 -0.08 18.29 -9.84
CA SER A 483 1.36 18.08 -9.98
C SER A 483 2.10 18.13 -8.64
N ASN A 484 3.23 17.41 -8.54
CA ASN A 484 4.29 17.82 -7.62
C ASN A 484 4.86 19.20 -8.01
N PRO A 485 5.55 19.90 -7.08
CA PRO A 485 6.04 21.25 -7.34
C PRO A 485 7.22 21.30 -8.32
N ILE A 486 7.37 22.46 -8.97
CA ILE A 486 8.61 22.92 -9.61
C ILE A 486 9.22 23.98 -8.70
N PHE A 487 10.45 23.78 -8.26
CA PHE A 487 11.12 24.72 -7.35
C PHE A 487 11.77 25.87 -8.11
N LEU A 488 11.76 27.07 -7.53
CA LEU A 488 12.31 28.28 -8.14
C LEU A 488 13.45 28.84 -7.29
N GLY A 489 14.50 29.34 -7.96
CA GLY A 489 15.65 29.95 -7.31
C GLY A 489 16.81 28.99 -7.03
N ALA A 490 17.77 29.44 -6.25
CA ALA A 490 18.85 28.58 -5.76
C ALA A 490 18.30 27.61 -4.70
N ALA A 491 18.94 26.45 -4.53
CA ALA A 491 18.69 25.67 -3.32
C ALA A 491 19.12 26.53 -2.12
N ASP A 492 18.27 26.63 -1.10
CA ASP A 492 18.69 27.20 0.17
C ASP A 492 19.95 26.44 0.59
N GLY A 493 21.07 27.17 0.69
CA GLY A 493 22.35 26.59 1.09
C GLY A 493 22.14 25.94 2.46
N LYS A 494 22.28 24.62 2.53
CA LYS A 494 22.43 23.92 3.81
C LYS A 494 23.78 24.23 4.40
#